data_AF-A0A3D6BDQ6-F1
#
_entry.id   AF-A0A3D6BDQ6-F1
#
_cell.length_a   1.000
_cell.length_b   1.000
_cell.length_c   1.000
_cell.angle_alpha   90.00
_cell.angle_beta   90.00
_cell.angle_gamma   90.00
#
_symmetry.space_group_name_H-M   'P 1'
#
loop_
_entity.id
_entity.type
_entity.pdbx_description
1 polymer ?
#
loop_
_entity_poly.entity_id
_entity_poly.type
_entity_poly.pdbx_seq_one_letter_code
_entity_poly.pdbx_strand_id
1 'polypeptide(L)'
;MELRKGALGFSFGLVWGVAVMLGTWWLLYMGSPGGTISKLGAFYYGYSYSFIGGIIGLIWGFVDGFVCGFLVAWIYNMFNKSSKTKTT
;
A
#
# COMPACT_ATOMS: atom_id res chain seq x y z
N MET A 1 -15.23 8.65 16.28
CA MET A 1 -13.87 8.25 16.71
C MET A 1 -12.87 8.99 15.83
N GLU A 2 -11.66 9.31 16.29
CA GLU A 2 -10.61 9.90 15.44
C GLU A 2 -9.60 8.82 15.03
N LEU A 3 -9.29 8.75 13.73
CA LEU A 3 -8.26 7.84 13.23
C LEU A 3 -6.88 8.46 13.40
N ARG A 4 -5.96 7.71 14.02
CA ARG A 4 -4.55 8.09 14.09
C ARG A 4 -3.93 7.92 12.70
N LYS A 5 -3.69 9.03 12.01
CA LYS A 5 -3.19 9.06 10.61
C LYS A 5 -1.95 8.20 10.39
N GLY A 6 -0.97 8.31 11.30
CA GLY A 6 0.26 7.52 11.22
C GLY A 6 0.04 6.02 11.45
N ALA A 7 -0.87 5.64 12.35
CA ALA A 7 -1.15 4.23 12.62
C ALA A 7 -1.85 3.58 11.41
N LEU A 8 -2.85 4.27 10.83
CA LEU A 8 -3.55 3.75 9.64
C LEU A 8 -2.63 3.68 8.43
N GLY A 9 -1.84 4.74 8.18
CA GLY A 9 -0.82 4.74 7.12
C GLY A 9 0.17 3.58 7.29
N PHE A 10 0.73 3.40 8.49
CA PHE A 10 1.72 2.35 8.73
C PHE A 10 1.16 0.94 8.52
N SER A 11 -0.05 0.66 9.05
CA SER A 11 -0.69 -0.64 8.86
C SER A 11 -1.00 -0.90 7.38
N PHE A 12 -1.51 0.09 6.66
CA PHE A 12 -1.87 -0.06 5.25
C PHE A 12 -0.64 -0.22 4.35
N GLY A 13 0.41 0.57 4.60
CA GLY A 13 1.71 0.41 3.93
C GLY A 13 2.31 -0.97 4.16
N LEU A 14 2.33 -1.45 5.41
CA LEU A 14 2.89 -2.76 5.73
C LEU A 14 2.12 -3.89 5.04
N VAL A 15 0.78 -3.86 5.11
CA VAL A 15 -0.06 -4.89 4.46
C VAL A 15 0.13 -4.87 2.95
N TRP A 16 0.12 -3.70 2.31
CA TRP A 16 0.25 -3.59 0.86
C TRP A 16 1.63 -4.00 0.36
N GLY A 17 2.70 -3.48 0.98
CA GLY A 17 4.07 -3.84 0.62
C GLY A 17 4.34 -5.34 0.78
N VAL A 18 3.90 -5.94 1.90
CA VAL A 18 4.08 -7.39 2.13
C VAL A 18 3.26 -8.20 1.14
N ALA A 19 2.03 -7.79 0.82
CA ALA A 19 1.21 -8.47 -0.18
C ALA A 19 1.88 -8.48 -1.57
N VAL A 20 2.47 -7.36 -2.00
CA VAL A 20 3.21 -7.27 -3.28
C VAL A 20 4.44 -8.20 -3.27
N MET A 21 5.22 -8.20 -2.20
CA MET A 21 6.40 -9.05 -2.07
C MET A 21 6.04 -10.54 -2.09
N LEU A 22 5.11 -10.95 -1.23
CA LEU A 22 4.66 -12.34 -1.14
C LEU A 22 3.98 -12.80 -2.42
N GLY A 23 3.17 -11.95 -3.05
CA GLY A 23 2.57 -12.25 -4.35
C GLY A 23 3.63 -12.45 -5.45
N THR A 24 4.67 -11.61 -5.46
CA THR A 24 5.79 -11.75 -6.40
C THR A 24 6.52 -13.07 -6.19
N TRP A 25 6.92 -13.37 -4.96
CA TRP A 25 7.66 -14.59 -4.62
C TRP A 25 6.84 -15.86 -4.81
N TRP A 26 5.54 -15.82 -4.48
CA TRP A 26 4.64 -16.95 -4.68
C TRP A 26 4.49 -17.31 -6.15
N LEU A 27 4.26 -16.30 -7.01
CA LEU A 27 4.16 -16.55 -8.44
C LEU A 27 5.49 -17.06 -9.01
N LEU A 28 6.63 -16.53 -8.54
CA LEU A 28 7.95 -16.99 -8.97
C LEU A 28 8.15 -18.46 -8.61
N TYR A 29 7.77 -18.85 -7.38
CA TYR A 29 7.83 -20.23 -6.92
C TYR A 29 6.93 -21.15 -7.78
N MET A 30 5.76 -20.68 -8.18
CA MET A 30 4.84 -21.42 -9.06
C MET A 30 5.29 -21.46 -10.52
N GLY A 31 6.39 -20.82 -10.90
CA GLY A 31 6.86 -20.74 -12.29
C GLY A 31 5.90 -19.99 -13.21
N SER A 32 5.08 -19.08 -12.65
CA SER A 32 4.14 -18.28 -13.44
C SER A 32 4.88 -17.33 -14.39
N PRO A 33 4.34 -17.04 -15.58
CA PRO A 33 4.90 -16.02 -16.47
C PRO A 33 4.90 -14.59 -15.86
N GLY A 34 4.21 -14.37 -14.73
CA GLY A 34 4.27 -13.11 -14.00
C GLY A 34 3.66 -11.91 -14.74
N GLY A 35 2.87 -12.13 -15.79
CA GLY A 35 2.43 -11.06 -16.71
C GLY A 35 1.68 -9.90 -16.06
N THR A 36 0.86 -10.16 -15.03
CA THR A 36 0.15 -9.11 -14.29
C THR A 36 1.06 -8.39 -13.31
N ILE A 37 1.83 -9.17 -12.53
CA ILE A 37 2.72 -8.62 -11.50
C ILE A 37 3.89 -7.83 -12.11
N SER A 38 4.40 -8.23 -13.27
CA SER A 38 5.45 -7.50 -13.98
C SER A 38 5.05 -6.08 -14.37
N LYS A 39 3.75 -5.80 -14.53
CA LYS A 39 3.24 -4.44 -14.82
C LYS A 39 3.44 -3.47 -13.65
N LEU A 40 3.67 -3.97 -12.43
CA LEU A 40 4.07 -3.09 -11.32
C LEU A 40 5.37 -2.35 -11.64
N GLY A 41 6.23 -2.87 -12.52
CA GLY A 41 7.44 -2.17 -12.98
C GLY A 41 7.19 -0.83 -13.66
N ALA A 42 5.97 -0.59 -14.17
CA ALA A 42 5.59 0.71 -14.73
C ALA A 42 5.32 1.77 -13.64
N PHE A 43 4.98 1.34 -12.42
CA PHE A 43 4.67 2.21 -11.28
C PHE A 43 5.82 2.26 -10.28
N TYR A 44 6.48 1.14 -10.06
CA TYR A 44 7.53 0.95 -9.06
C TYR A 44 8.88 0.93 -9.76
N TYR A 45 9.60 2.05 -9.67
CA TYR A 45 10.89 2.18 -10.32
C TYR A 45 11.89 1.13 -9.81
N GLY A 46 12.53 0.42 -10.74
CA GLY A 46 13.45 -0.68 -10.44
C GLY A 46 12.77 -2.01 -10.08
N TYR A 47 11.45 -2.06 -10.05
CA TYR A 47 10.73 -3.32 -9.85
C TYR A 47 10.87 -4.22 -11.07
N SER A 48 11.22 -5.48 -10.83
CA SER A 48 11.20 -6.55 -11.81
C SER A 48 10.51 -7.76 -11.19
N TYR A 49 10.01 -8.66 -12.04
CA TYR A 49 9.49 -9.93 -11.56
C TYR A 49 10.65 -10.87 -11.17
N SER A 50 11.20 -10.65 -9.98
CA SER A 50 12.34 -11.37 -9.42
C SER A 50 12.29 -11.34 -7.89
N PHE A 51 13.13 -12.15 -7.22
CA PHE A 51 13.20 -12.12 -5.75
C PHE A 51 13.60 -10.73 -5.22
N ILE A 52 14.60 -10.09 -5.84
CA ILE A 52 15.05 -8.73 -5.52
C ILE A 52 13.96 -7.71 -5.83
N GLY A 53 13.28 -7.87 -6.97
CA GLY A 53 12.16 -7.03 -7.34
C GLY A 53 10.99 -7.12 -6.34
N GLY A 54 10.76 -8.27 -5.72
CA GLY A 54 9.82 -8.40 -4.60
C GLY A 54 10.15 -7.50 -3.40
N ILE A 55 11.43 -7.35 -3.07
CA ILE A 55 11.89 -6.44 -2.00
C ILE A 55 11.70 -4.98 -2.43
N ILE A 56 12.00 -4.66 -3.68
CA ILE A 56 11.73 -3.32 -4.24
C ILE A 56 10.23 -3.01 -4.22
N GLY A 57 9.39 -4.02 -4.51
CA GLY A 57 7.94 -3.94 -4.43
C GLY A 57 7.43 -3.78 -2.99
N LEU A 58 8.11 -4.35 -1.99
CA LEU A 58 7.82 -4.10 -0.57
C LEU A 58 8.04 -2.63 -0.23
N ILE A 59 9.17 -2.05 -0.64
CA ILE A 59 9.52 -0.65 -0.33
C ILE A 59 8.53 0.29 -1.00
N TRP A 60 8.30 0.14 -2.31
CA TRP A 60 7.37 0.99 -3.04
C TRP A 60 5.92 0.78 -2.60
N GLY A 61 5.49 -0.46 -2.40
CA GLY A 61 4.16 -0.78 -1.88
C GLY A 61 3.96 -0.27 -0.46
N PHE A 62 5.01 -0.25 0.38
CA PHE A 62 4.93 0.39 1.69
C PHE A 62 4.71 1.89 1.58
N VAL A 63 5.47 2.58 0.72
CA VAL A 63 5.32 4.03 0.53
C VAL A 63 3.93 4.37 -0.02
N ASP A 64 3.49 3.68 -1.07
CA ASP A 64 2.18 3.88 -1.69
C ASP A 64 1.03 3.57 -0.70
N GLY A 65 1.11 2.44 -0.02
CA GLY A 65 0.11 2.05 0.97
C GLY A 65 0.11 3.00 2.19
N PHE A 66 1.26 3.52 2.61
CA PHE A 66 1.33 4.50 3.69
C PHE A 66 0.64 5.81 3.31
N VAL A 67 0.90 6.32 2.11
CA VAL A 67 0.25 7.52 1.59
C VAL A 67 -1.27 7.31 1.49
N CYS A 68 -1.71 6.20 0.91
CA CYS A 68 -3.13 5.84 0.83
C CYS A 68 -3.79 5.77 2.21
N GLY A 69 -3.20 5.04 3.17
CA GLY A 69 -3.74 4.92 4.53
C GLY A 69 -3.75 6.24 5.29
N PHE A 70 -2.74 7.09 5.09
CA PHE A 70 -2.71 8.43 5.67
C PHE A 70 -3.83 9.32 5.11
N LEU A 71 -4.02 9.31 3.80
CA LEU A 71 -5.08 10.06 3.12
C LEU A 71 -6.47 9.61 3.58
N VAL A 72 -6.70 8.29 3.70
CA VAL A 72 -7.95 7.74 4.22
C VAL A 72 -8.24 8.24 5.64
N ALA A 73 -7.26 8.17 6.54
CA ALA A 73 -7.42 8.68 7.90
C ALA A 73 -7.70 10.19 7.93
N TRP A 74 -7.05 10.95 7.05
CA TRP A 74 -7.26 12.39 6.96
C TRP A 74 -8.67 12.74 6.49
N ILE A 75 -9.12 12.13 5.39
CA ILE A 75 -10.47 12.33 4.83
C ILE A 75 -11.53 11.90 5.84
N TYR A 76 -11.36 10.76 6.50
CA TYR A 76 -12.28 10.29 7.54
C TYR A 76 -12.40 11.29 8.69
N ASN A 77 -11.27 11.81 9.18
CA ASN A 77 -11.27 12.81 10.25
C ASN A 77 -11.89 14.15 9.81
N MET A 78 -11.76 14.52 8.53
CA MET A 78 -12.39 15.72 7.98
C MET A 78 -13.91 15.63 8.03
N PHE A 79 -14.49 14.51 7.57
CA PHE A 79 -15.94 14.30 7.63
C PHE A 79 -16.45 14.19 9.07
N ASN A 80 -15.69 13.54 9.96
CA ASN A 80 -16.04 13.41 11.37
C ASN A 80 -15.98 14.75 12.15
N LYS A 81 -15.23 15.75 11.67
CA LYS A 81 -15.25 17.12 12.24
C LYS A 81 -16.43 17.95 11.74
N SER A 82 -16.81 17.79 10.47
CA SER A 82 -17.92 18.50 9.85
C SER A 82 -19.27 18.18 10.53
N SER A 83 -19.46 16.94 10.98
CA SER A 83 -20.68 16.52 11.70
C SER A 83 -20.85 17.19 13.07
N LYS A 84 -19.76 17.62 13.73
CA LYS A 84 -19.82 18.29 15.04
C LYS A 84 -20.18 19.77 14.97
N THR A 85 -20.10 20.38 13.79
CA THR A 85 -20.29 21.84 13.62
C THR A 85 -21.76 22.21 13.34
N LYS A 86 -22.63 21.25 13.03
CA LYS A 86 -24.04 21.49 12.69
C LYS A 86 -25.01 21.53 13.88
N THR A 87 -24.52 21.49 15.12
CA THR A 87 -25.38 21.37 16.33
C THR A 87 -25.23 22.53 17.32
N THR A 88 -24.65 23.65 16.92
CA THR A 88 -24.58 24.89 17.71
C THR A 88 -25.28 26.02 17.00
#